data_AF-A0A485CZS0-F1
#
_entry.id   AF-A0A485CZS0-F1
#
_cell.length_a   1.000
_cell.length_b   1.000
_cell.length_c   1.000
_cell.angle_alpha   90.00
_cell.angle_beta   90.00
_cell.angle_gamma   90.00
#
_symmetry.space_group_name_H-M   'P 1'
#
loop_
_entity.id
_entity.type
_entity.pdbx_description
1 polymer ?
#
loop_
_entity_poly.entity_id
_entity_poly.type
_entity_poly.pdbx_seq_one_letter_code
_entity_poly.pdbx_strand_id
1 'polypeptide(L)'
;MRWRQKQQVSDAEINSYYEQNKGQFVSPEQFRVSYIKLDAASMAENVSDEEIQAYYDQHQDQFTQPQRNRYSVIQTKTEADAKAVLDALNKGGDFAALAKEKSADIISARNGGDMGWLEESTTPR
;
A
#
# COMPACT_ATOMS: atom_id res chain seq x y z
N MET A 1 27.38 -73.75 17.85
CA MET A 1 28.08 -72.54 18.35
C MET A 1 29.43 -72.42 17.66
N ARG A 2 29.64 -71.42 16.78
CA ARG A 2 30.97 -70.88 16.46
C ARG A 2 30.80 -69.40 16.12
N TRP A 3 31.49 -68.58 16.88
CA TRP A 3 31.30 -67.15 17.03
C TRP A 3 31.87 -66.41 15.82
N ARG A 4 31.17 -65.36 15.38
CA ARG A 4 31.67 -64.40 14.39
C ARG A 4 33.03 -63.88 14.85
N GLN A 5 34.05 -64.03 14.01
CA GLN A 5 35.35 -63.40 14.18
C GLN A 5 35.14 -61.92 14.51
N LYS A 6 35.73 -61.47 15.62
CA LYS A 6 35.82 -60.04 15.95
C LYS A 6 36.63 -59.39 14.83
N GLN A 7 35.94 -58.74 13.87
CA GLN A 7 36.61 -57.86 12.92
C GLN A 7 37.34 -56.78 13.72
N GLN A 8 38.67 -56.77 13.62
CA GLN A 8 39.45 -55.62 14.09
C GLN A 8 39.38 -54.59 12.98
N VAL A 9 38.56 -53.56 13.19
CA VAL A 9 38.54 -52.40 12.29
C VAL A 9 39.83 -51.63 12.53
N SER A 10 40.60 -51.38 11.47
CA SER A 10 41.83 -50.60 11.57
C SER A 10 41.53 -49.11 11.73
N ASP A 11 42.43 -48.38 12.38
CA ASP A 11 42.30 -46.92 12.53
C ASP A 11 42.18 -46.20 11.18
N ALA A 12 42.79 -46.76 10.12
CA ALA A 12 42.68 -46.24 8.76
C ALA A 12 41.26 -46.40 8.17
N GLU A 13 40.59 -47.53 8.43
CA GLU A 13 39.21 -47.77 8.00
C GLU A 13 38.23 -46.88 8.78
N ILE A 14 38.47 -46.69 10.09
CA ILE A 14 37.69 -45.76 10.92
C ILE A 14 37.84 -44.33 10.38
N ASN A 15 39.07 -43.91 10.08
CA ASN A 15 39.32 -42.57 9.57
C ASN A 15 38.70 -42.37 8.17
N SER A 16 38.82 -43.36 7.28
CA SER A 16 38.21 -43.31 5.95
C SER A 16 36.67 -43.26 6.03
N TYR A 17 36.07 -44.04 6.92
CA TYR A 17 34.63 -44.02 7.15
C TYR A 17 34.16 -42.68 7.73
N TYR A 18 34.90 -42.15 8.71
CA TYR A 18 34.62 -40.84 9.29
C TYR A 18 34.69 -39.74 8.22
N GLU A 19 35.76 -39.69 7.43
CA GLU A 19 35.95 -38.73 6.33
C GLU A 19 34.83 -38.81 5.28
N GLN A 20 34.46 -40.03 4.86
CA GLN A 20 33.40 -40.25 3.87
C GLN A 20 31.99 -39.95 4.40
N ASN A 21 31.79 -40.03 5.72
CA ASN A 21 30.49 -39.83 6.37
C ASN A 21 30.45 -38.60 7.27
N LYS A 22 31.38 -37.65 7.11
CA LYS A 22 31.46 -36.40 7.91
C LYS A 22 30.11 -35.68 8.05
N GLY A 23 29.30 -35.69 6.99
CA GLY A 23 27.95 -35.10 6.97
C GLY A 23 26.95 -35.75 7.93
N GLN A 24 27.18 -36.99 8.38
CA GLN A 24 26.36 -37.70 9.38
C GLN A 24 26.81 -37.42 10.82
N PHE A 25 27.99 -36.82 11.00
CA PHE A 25 28.57 -36.51 12.30
C PHE A 25 28.52 -35.02 12.64
N VAL A 26 27.99 -34.19 11.73
CA VAL A 26 27.67 -32.79 12.00
C VAL A 26 26.23 -32.68 12.48
N SER A 27 26.02 -31.95 13.58
CA SER A 27 24.66 -31.59 13.97
C SER A 27 24.07 -30.66 12.92
N PRO A 28 22.83 -30.91 12.44
CA PRO A 28 22.17 -30.00 11.51
C PRO A 28 22.01 -28.62 12.17
N GLU A 29 22.07 -27.58 11.35
CA GLU A 29 21.89 -26.20 11.80
C GLU A 29 20.51 -26.04 12.47
N GLN A 30 20.51 -25.58 13.73
CA GLN A 30 19.28 -25.34 14.49
C GLN A 30 19.02 -23.85 14.58
N PHE A 31 17.87 -23.42 14.07
CA PHE A 31 17.40 -22.04 14.20
C PHE A 31 16.30 -21.97 15.26
N ARG A 32 16.35 -20.96 16.14
CA ARG A 32 15.23 -20.60 17.01
C ARG A 32 14.48 -19.43 16.38
N VAL A 33 13.23 -19.67 16.00
CA VAL A 33 12.34 -18.63 15.50
C VAL A 33 11.37 -18.26 16.62
N SER A 34 11.45 -17.04 17.10
CA SER A 34 10.43 -16.45 17.98
C SER A 34 9.46 -15.65 17.12
N TYR A 35 8.17 -15.98 17.15
CA TYR A 35 7.11 -15.23 16.48
C TYR A 35 6.02 -14.87 17.47
N ILE A 36 5.39 -13.70 17.29
CA ILE A 36 4.14 -13.35 17.98
C ILE A 36 3.01 -13.85 17.09
N LYS A 37 2.25 -14.84 17.55
CA LYS A 37 1.05 -15.29 16.85
C LYS A 37 -0.07 -14.27 17.08
N LEU A 38 -0.37 -13.46 16.08
CA LEU A 38 -1.58 -12.63 16.07
C LEU A 38 -2.72 -13.49 15.51
N ASP A 39 -3.60 -13.96 16.38
CA ASP A 39 -4.80 -14.70 16.02
C ASP A 39 -6.03 -13.83 16.32
N ALA A 40 -6.66 -13.31 15.27
CA ALA A 40 -7.81 -12.42 15.38
C ALA A 40 -8.98 -13.07 16.15
N ALA A 41 -9.13 -14.40 16.08
CA ALA A 41 -10.16 -15.11 16.84
C ALA A 41 -9.86 -15.14 18.35
N SER A 42 -8.58 -15.13 18.74
CA SER A 42 -8.15 -15.02 20.13
C SER A 42 -8.17 -13.59 20.69
N MET A 43 -8.33 -12.60 19.80
CA MET A 43 -8.38 -11.17 20.14
C MET A 43 -9.81 -10.60 20.03
N ALA A 44 -10.80 -11.44 19.72
CA ALA A 44 -12.19 -11.03 19.66
C ALA A 44 -12.70 -10.77 21.09
N GLU A 45 -12.78 -9.50 21.48
CA GLU A 45 -13.51 -9.05 22.66
C GLU A 45 -14.98 -8.84 22.33
N ASN A 46 -15.86 -9.22 23.26
CA ASN A 46 -17.27 -8.85 23.19
C ASN A 46 -17.39 -7.40 23.67
N VAL A 47 -17.44 -6.47 22.73
CA VAL A 47 -17.72 -5.05 22.99
C VAL A 47 -19.21 -4.86 23.21
N SER A 48 -19.61 -4.04 24.17
CA SER A 48 -21.02 -3.74 24.43
C SER A 48 -21.56 -2.71 23.44
N ASP A 49 -22.89 -2.67 23.24
CA ASP A 49 -23.54 -1.67 22.41
C ASP A 49 -23.28 -0.24 22.94
N GLU A 50 -23.16 -0.08 24.26
CA GLU A 50 -22.82 1.20 24.90
C GLU A 50 -21.40 1.65 24.56
N GLU A 51 -20.44 0.73 24.50
CA GLU A 51 -19.05 1.03 24.10
C GLU A 51 -18.98 1.41 22.63
N ILE A 52 -19.76 0.72 21.77
CA ILE A 52 -19.90 1.07 20.35
C ILE A 52 -20.48 2.47 20.19
N GLN A 53 -21.56 2.78 20.91
CA GLN A 53 -22.20 4.10 20.86
C GLN A 53 -21.26 5.19 21.38
N ALA A 54 -20.58 4.96 22.50
CA ALA A 54 -19.62 5.91 23.05
C ALA A 54 -18.44 6.17 22.10
N TYR A 55 -17.95 5.12 21.43
CA TYR A 55 -16.91 5.27 20.41
C TYR A 55 -17.41 6.08 19.21
N TYR A 56 -18.60 5.77 18.70
CA TYR A 56 -19.21 6.52 17.61
C TYR A 56 -19.38 8.00 17.97
N ASP A 57 -19.93 8.31 19.14
CA ASP A 57 -20.17 9.69 19.59
C ASP A 57 -18.88 10.49 19.77
N GLN A 58 -17.78 9.84 20.17
CA GLN A 58 -16.46 10.47 20.30
C GLN A 58 -15.74 10.68 18.96
N HIS A 59 -16.12 9.96 17.91
CA HIS A 59 -15.43 9.94 16.62
C HIS A 59 -16.37 10.24 15.45
N GLN A 60 -17.48 10.97 15.68
CA GLN A 60 -18.49 11.23 14.67
C GLN A 60 -17.90 11.87 13.41
N ASP A 61 -16.86 12.68 13.55
CA ASP A 61 -16.12 13.32 12.45
C ASP A 61 -15.54 12.29 11.46
N GLN A 62 -15.09 11.13 11.94
CA GLN A 62 -14.56 10.02 11.13
C GLN A 62 -15.64 9.25 10.38
N PHE A 63 -16.90 9.38 10.81
CA PHE A 63 -18.06 8.74 10.20
C PHE A 63 -18.89 9.69 9.34
N THR A 64 -18.36 10.89 9.07
CA THR A 64 -18.94 11.80 8.08
C THR A 64 -18.38 11.55 6.69
N GLN A 65 -19.14 11.94 5.67
CA GLN A 65 -18.64 12.00 4.31
C GLN A 65 -18.42 13.47 3.96
N PRO A 66 -17.17 13.92 3.75
CA PRO A 66 -16.89 15.31 3.44
C PRO A 66 -17.59 15.70 2.13
N GLN A 67 -18.07 16.95 2.06
CA GLN A 67 -18.63 17.47 0.82
C GLN A 67 -17.56 17.43 -0.27
N ARG A 68 -17.93 16.86 -1.42
CA ARG A 68 -17.11 16.87 -2.63
C ARG A 68 -17.81 17.69 -3.69
N ASN A 69 -17.04 18.52 -4.40
CA ASN A 69 -17.52 19.23 -5.58
C ASN A 69 -16.74 18.76 -6.80
N ARG A 70 -17.38 18.79 -7.97
CA ARG A 70 -16.69 18.49 -9.22
C ARG A 70 -16.14 19.79 -9.81
N TYR A 71 -14.84 19.84 -10.06
CA TYR A 71 -14.17 21.03 -10.55
C TYR A 71 -13.69 20.87 -11.99
N SER A 72 -13.60 22.00 -12.68
CA SER A 72 -12.89 22.08 -13.96
C SER A 72 -12.03 23.35 -14.00
N VAL A 73 -10.87 23.27 -14.66
CA VAL A 73 -9.87 24.35 -14.67
C VAL A 73 -9.36 24.66 -16.07
N ILE A 74 -9.05 25.93 -16.30
CA ILE A 74 -8.23 26.39 -17.44
C ILE A 74 -7.04 27.13 -16.85
N GLN A 75 -5.91 26.43 -16.66
CA GLN A 75 -4.67 27.08 -16.24
C GLN A 75 -4.02 27.80 -17.42
N THR A 76 -3.63 29.05 -17.26
CA THR A 76 -2.86 29.80 -18.28
C THR A 76 -1.51 30.22 -17.74
N LYS A 77 -0.58 30.61 -18.62
CA LYS A 77 0.77 31.07 -18.22
C LYS A 77 0.77 32.50 -17.70
N THR A 78 -0.18 33.31 -18.15
CA THR A 78 -0.27 34.74 -17.83
C THR A 78 -1.69 35.14 -17.48
N GLU A 79 -1.83 36.22 -16.71
CA GLU A 79 -3.11 36.83 -16.39
C GLU A 79 -3.81 37.38 -17.64
N ALA A 80 -3.05 37.92 -18.60
CA ALA A 80 -3.60 38.41 -19.87
C ALA A 80 -4.28 37.28 -20.65
N ASP A 81 -3.67 36.09 -20.71
CA ASP A 81 -4.27 34.91 -21.33
C ASP A 81 -5.52 34.45 -20.57
N ALA A 82 -5.48 34.47 -19.23
CA ALA A 82 -6.64 34.11 -18.40
C ALA A 82 -7.82 35.06 -18.67
N LYS A 83 -7.53 36.37 -18.79
CA LYS A 83 -8.54 37.39 -19.07
C LYS A 83 -9.14 37.21 -20.47
N ALA A 84 -8.32 36.87 -21.47
CA ALA A 84 -8.82 36.56 -22.81
C ALA A 84 -9.73 35.32 -22.83
N VAL A 85 -9.39 34.27 -22.08
CA VAL A 85 -10.24 33.09 -21.92
C VAL A 85 -11.55 33.46 -21.22
N LEU A 86 -11.49 34.24 -20.14
CA LEU A 86 -12.67 34.71 -19.42
C LEU A 86 -13.60 35.55 -20.32
N ASP A 87 -13.04 36.42 -21.15
CA ASP A 87 -13.81 37.22 -22.10
C ASP A 87 -14.50 36.34 -23.17
N ALA A 88 -13.84 35.25 -23.60
CA ALA A 88 -14.45 34.27 -24.50
C ALA A 88 -15.60 33.50 -23.83
N LEU A 89 -15.43 33.10 -22.56
CA LEU A 89 -16.47 32.44 -21.77
C LEU A 89 -17.68 33.34 -21.54
N ASN A 90 -17.46 34.62 -21.20
CA ASN A 90 -18.53 35.60 -21.01
C ASN A 90 -19.34 35.88 -22.29
N LYS A 91 -18.77 35.59 -23.47
CA LYS A 91 -19.45 35.67 -24.77
C LYS A 91 -20.18 34.37 -25.14
N GLY A 92 -20.23 33.38 -24.24
CA GLY A 92 -20.88 32.10 -24.46
C GLY A 92 -19.97 31.03 -25.07
N GLY A 93 -18.65 31.18 -24.98
CA GLY A 93 -17.71 30.13 -25.39
C GLY A 93 -17.86 28.85 -24.56
N ASP A 94 -17.61 27.70 -25.18
CA ASP A 94 -17.64 26.41 -24.50
C ASP A 94 -16.38 26.22 -23.64
N PHE A 95 -16.58 25.94 -22.34
CA PHE A 95 -15.48 25.80 -21.39
C PHE A 95 -14.56 24.64 -21.74
N ALA A 96 -15.12 23.47 -22.09
CA ALA A 96 -14.32 22.27 -22.36
C ALA A 96 -13.46 22.44 -23.62
N ALA A 97 -13.99 23.10 -24.65
CA ALA A 97 -13.24 23.45 -25.85
C ALA A 97 -12.11 24.43 -25.55
N LEU A 98 -12.38 25.50 -24.79
CA LEU A 98 -11.37 26.47 -24.38
C LEU A 98 -10.30 25.85 -23.48
N ALA A 99 -10.67 24.92 -22.60
CA ALA A 99 -9.72 24.18 -21.77
C ALA A 99 -8.77 23.34 -22.62
N LYS A 100 -9.29 22.60 -23.60
CA LYS A 100 -8.50 21.80 -24.55
C LYS A 100 -7.52 22.65 -25.37
N GLU A 101 -7.94 23.85 -25.76
CA GLU A 101 -7.17 24.72 -26.65
C GLU A 101 -6.14 25.59 -25.91
N LYS A 102 -6.54 26.16 -24.76
CA LYS A 102 -5.80 27.25 -24.11
C LYS A 102 -5.11 26.85 -22.82
N SER A 103 -5.48 25.71 -22.21
CA SER A 103 -4.92 25.38 -20.91
C SER A 103 -3.48 24.86 -21.01
N ALA A 104 -2.63 25.36 -20.12
CA ALA A 104 -1.28 24.88 -19.86
C ALA A 104 -1.26 23.58 -19.05
N ASP A 105 -2.36 23.23 -18.35
CA ASP A 105 -2.48 21.94 -17.68
C ASP A 105 -2.91 20.87 -18.68
N ILE A 106 -1.91 20.20 -19.27
CA ILE A 106 -2.12 19.19 -20.33
C ILE A 106 -2.97 18.00 -19.82
N ILE A 107 -2.95 17.70 -18.52
CA ILE A 107 -3.63 16.53 -17.97
C ILE A 107 -5.14 16.77 -17.98
N SER A 108 -5.60 17.86 -17.34
CA SER A 108 -7.02 18.19 -17.31
C SER A 108 -7.52 18.71 -18.66
N ALA A 109 -6.69 19.45 -19.41
CA ALA A 109 -7.05 20.00 -20.74
C ALA A 109 -7.60 18.95 -21.68
N ARG A 110 -6.98 17.76 -21.75
CA ARG A 110 -7.42 16.66 -22.63
C ARG A 110 -8.87 16.25 -22.39
N ASN A 111 -9.34 16.38 -21.15
CA ASN A 111 -10.70 16.08 -20.72
C ASN A 111 -11.54 17.34 -20.47
N GLY A 112 -11.24 18.44 -21.16
CA GLY A 112 -12.03 19.67 -21.04
C GLY A 112 -11.84 20.42 -19.72
N GLY A 113 -10.69 20.23 -19.07
CA GLY A 113 -10.36 20.85 -17.79
C GLY A 113 -10.87 20.06 -16.59
N ASP A 114 -11.49 18.89 -16.76
CA ASP A 114 -12.07 18.10 -15.66
C ASP A 114 -11.00 17.65 -14.66
N MET A 115 -11.17 18.04 -13.39
CA MET A 115 -10.34 17.61 -12.26
C MET A 115 -11.03 16.54 -11.40
N GLY A 116 -12.26 16.16 -11.76
CA GLY A 116 -13.04 15.19 -11.00
C GLY A 116 -13.59 15.76 -9.69
N TRP A 117 -13.99 14.85 -8.81
CA TRP A 117 -14.58 15.18 -7.50
C TRP A 117 -13.49 15.39 -6.46
N LEU A 118 -13.37 16.63 -5.98
CA LEU A 118 -12.38 17.02 -4.98
C LEU A 118 -13.05 17.39 -3.66
N GLU A 119 -12.38 17.08 -2.57
CA GLU A 119 -12.68 17.63 -1.25
C GLU A 119 -12.03 19.02 -1.13
N GLU A 120 -12.61 19.90 -0.32
CA GLU A 120 -12.06 21.23 -0.04
C GLU A 120 -10.59 21.18 0.40
N SER A 121 -10.22 20.19 1.22
CA SER A 121 -8.86 19.94 1.72
C SER A 121 -7.85 19.60 0.62
N THR A 122 -8.32 19.10 -0.52
CA THR A 122 -7.51 18.61 -1.65
C THR A 122 -7.48 19.58 -2.83
N THR A 123 -8.23 20.68 -2.74
CA THR A 123 -8.32 21.66 -3.83
C THR A 123 -7.15 22.66 -3.75
N PRO A 124 -6.37 22.85 -4.83
CA PRO A 124 -5.29 23.85 -4.86
C PRO A 124 -5.83 25.26 -4.60
N ARG A 125 -5.18 26.02 -3.72
CA ARG A 125 -5.51 27.44 -3.44
C ARG A 125 -4.70 28.40 -4.29
#